data_AF-A0A2R6RYK1-F1
#
_entry.id   AF-A0A2R6RYK1-F1
#
_cell.length_a   1.000
_cell.length_b   1.000
_cell.length_c   1.000
_cell.angle_alpha   90.00
_cell.angle_beta   90.00
_cell.angle_gamma   90.00
#
_symmetry.space_group_name_H-M   'P 1'
#
loop_
_entity.id
_entity.type
_entity.pdbx_description
1 polymer ?
#
loop_
_entity_poly.entity_id
_entity_poly.type
_entity_poly.pdbx_seq_one_letter_code
_entity_poly.pdbx_strand_id
1 'polypeptide(L)'
;MKISTSHTKESQVPISHFLSHFLANQTDPLRLPPMASAAKSFVQTLRCYIKKPWEITGPVSGPEYMNAVPKATEYRIFCPANVPEKAIVPTSEPETVFDIKYYSRDQGRNRPPIRRKILKKADVEKMMKETNFDVNDFPRPYLTAKAEEDDNAISGGYQK
;
A
#
# COMPACT_ATOMS: atom_id res chain seq x y z
N MET A 1 8.49 4.49 50.91
CA MET A 1 9.37 5.52 50.31
C MET A 1 8.54 6.79 50.13
N LYS A 2 8.86 7.84 50.91
CA LYS A 2 8.24 9.16 50.81
C LYS A 2 9.04 9.98 49.80
N ILE A 3 8.44 10.31 48.67
CA ILE A 3 9.05 11.21 47.69
C ILE A 3 8.45 12.60 47.92
N SER A 4 9.31 13.46 48.47
CA SER A 4 9.14 14.90 48.60
C SER A 4 9.54 15.55 47.28
N THR A 5 8.67 16.37 46.70
CA THR A 5 9.05 17.31 45.62
C THR A 5 8.29 18.62 45.76
N SER A 6 9.00 19.57 46.37
CA SER A 6 9.04 21.02 46.14
C SER A 6 7.91 21.71 45.36
N HIS A 7 7.28 22.66 46.07
CA HIS A 7 6.60 23.83 45.52
C HIS A 7 7.48 24.60 44.52
N THR A 8 7.01 24.72 43.28
CA THR A 8 7.51 25.68 42.29
C THR A 8 6.86 27.04 42.53
N LYS A 9 7.68 28.07 42.75
CA LYS A 9 7.25 29.45 42.94
C LYS A 9 6.77 30.03 41.62
N GLU A 10 5.52 30.49 41.59
CA GLU A 10 4.99 31.37 40.55
C GLU A 10 5.74 32.70 40.60
N SER A 11 6.53 33.00 39.56
CA SER A 11 7.06 34.34 39.34
C SER A 11 5.99 35.19 38.68
N GLN A 12 5.32 36.03 39.46
CA GLN A 12 4.49 37.11 38.96
C GLN A 12 5.37 38.08 38.16
N VAL A 13 5.15 38.15 36.84
CA VAL A 13 5.68 39.21 36.00
C VAL A 13 4.78 40.44 36.19
N PRO A 14 5.32 41.61 36.57
CA PRO A 14 4.50 42.79 36.82
C PRO A 14 3.84 43.29 35.53
N ILE A 15 2.53 43.53 35.63
CA ILE A 15 1.60 44.00 34.58
C ILE A 15 1.92 45.43 34.07
N SER A 16 3.02 46.05 34.51
CA SER A 16 3.40 47.42 34.14
C SER A 16 4.11 47.56 32.79
N HIS A 17 4.39 46.47 32.07
CA HIS A 17 5.01 46.53 30.73
C HIS A 17 4.03 46.35 29.56
N PHE A 18 2.72 46.48 29.82
CA PHE A 18 1.67 46.40 28.80
C PHE A 18 0.97 47.74 28.53
N LEU A 19 1.51 48.86 29.05
CA LEU A 19 0.86 50.18 28.97
C LEU A 19 1.70 51.32 28.34
N SER A 20 2.75 51.00 27.57
CA SER A 20 3.53 52.04 26.84
C SER A 20 3.51 51.92 25.32
N HIS A 21 2.78 50.95 24.74
CA HIS A 21 2.54 50.86 23.29
C HIS A 21 1.09 51.09 22.88
N PHE A 22 0.25 51.63 23.78
CA PHE A 22 -1.16 51.95 23.52
C PHE A 22 -1.42 53.46 23.30
N LEU A 23 -0.36 54.27 23.15
CA LEU A 23 -0.47 55.71 22.88
C LEU A 23 0.43 56.13 21.70
N ALA A 24 0.31 55.42 20.57
CA ALA A 24 0.91 55.83 19.30
C ALA A 24 0.00 55.55 18.10
N ASN A 25 -1.33 55.54 18.29
CA ASN A 25 -2.30 55.58 17.20
C ASN A 25 -3.19 56.82 17.36
N GLN A 26 -2.55 57.98 17.34
CA GLN A 26 -3.24 59.20 16.93
C GLN A 26 -3.34 59.13 15.41
N THR A 27 -4.53 58.76 14.94
CA THR A 27 -4.85 58.69 13.52
C THR A 27 -4.99 60.12 12.99
N ASP A 28 -3.99 60.57 12.24
CA ASP A 28 -4.13 61.77 11.40
C ASP A 28 -5.29 61.52 10.41
N PRO A 29 -6.32 62.39 10.35
CA PRO A 29 -7.45 62.22 9.45
C PRO A 29 -7.13 62.49 7.97
N LEU A 30 -5.86 62.61 7.59
CA LEU A 30 -5.40 62.82 6.21
C LEU A 30 -4.40 61.76 5.72
N ARG A 31 -4.45 60.53 6.25
CA ARG A 31 -3.67 59.39 5.72
C ARG A 31 -4.59 58.42 4.99
N LEU A 32 -4.52 58.43 3.65
CA LEU A 32 -5.16 57.42 2.80
C LEU A 32 -4.74 56.01 3.26
N PRO A 33 -5.66 55.02 3.33
CA PRO A 33 -5.28 53.66 3.65
C PRO A 33 -4.19 53.21 2.66
N PRO A 34 -3.14 52.49 3.09
CA PRO A 34 -2.11 52.06 2.15
C PRO A 34 -2.77 51.18 1.08
N MET A 35 -2.93 51.71 -0.13
CA MET A 35 -3.36 50.99 -1.35
C MET A 35 -2.54 49.70 -1.58
N ALA A 36 -1.36 49.60 -0.96
CA ALA A 36 -0.53 48.41 -0.91
C ALA A 36 -1.24 47.19 -0.31
N SER A 37 -2.23 47.34 0.58
CA SER A 37 -2.96 46.21 1.15
C SER A 37 -3.94 45.58 0.13
N ALA A 38 -4.65 46.42 -0.63
CA ALA A 38 -5.54 45.98 -1.70
C ALA A 38 -4.76 45.40 -2.90
N ALA A 39 -3.62 45.99 -3.27
CA ALA A 39 -2.78 45.44 -4.35
C ALA A 39 -2.20 44.05 -4.01
N LYS A 40 -1.87 43.79 -2.73
CA LYS A 40 -1.41 42.47 -2.27
C LYS A 40 -2.48 41.38 -2.39
N SER A 41 -3.76 41.71 -2.17
CA SER A 41 -4.84 40.72 -2.31
C SER A 41 -5.06 40.35 -3.78
N PHE A 42 -5.03 41.30 -4.70
CA PHE A 42 -5.13 41.01 -6.14
C PHE A 42 -3.95 40.17 -6.68
N VAL A 43 -2.71 40.48 -6.27
CA VAL A 43 -1.54 39.66 -6.63
C VAL A 43 -1.63 38.26 -6.04
N GLN A 44 -2.20 38.12 -4.83
CA GLN A 44 -2.45 36.81 -4.22
C GLN A 44 -3.52 36.01 -5.00
N THR A 45 -4.57 36.65 -5.50
CA THR A 45 -5.58 36.02 -6.36
C THR A 45 -5.00 35.59 -7.71
N LEU A 46 -4.10 36.39 -8.30
CA LEU A 46 -3.43 36.07 -9.56
C LEU A 46 -2.44 34.88 -9.44
N ARG A 47 -1.78 34.73 -8.28
CA ARG A 47 -0.91 33.57 -7.99
C ARG A 47 -1.66 32.23 -8.04
N CYS A 48 -2.97 32.22 -7.78
CA CYS A 48 -3.78 31.01 -7.87
C CYS A 48 -3.98 30.50 -9.31
N TYR A 49 -3.80 31.37 -10.32
CA TYR A 49 -3.92 31.00 -11.74
C TYR A 49 -2.58 30.55 -12.35
N ILE A 50 -1.47 30.74 -11.64
CA ILE A 50 -0.15 30.25 -12.04
C ILE A 50 -0.02 28.83 -11.49
N LYS A 51 -0.23 27.82 -12.34
CA LYS A 51 0.06 26.43 -12.02
C LYS A 51 1.47 26.31 -11.49
N LYS A 52 1.70 25.41 -10.53
CA LYS A 52 3.06 25.17 -10.07
C LYS A 52 3.87 24.66 -11.27
N PRO A 53 5.14 25.06 -11.43
CA PRO A 53 5.89 24.75 -12.65
C PRO A 53 6.03 23.24 -12.91
N TRP A 54 6.00 22.41 -11.88
CA TRP A 54 6.01 20.94 -11.96
C TRP A 54 4.66 20.28 -12.29
N GLU A 55 3.58 21.06 -12.38
CA GLU A 55 2.24 20.58 -12.79
C GLU A 55 2.01 20.75 -14.31
N ILE A 56 2.99 21.29 -15.05
CA ILE A 56 2.88 21.55 -16.49
C ILE A 56 3.27 20.31 -17.30
N THR A 57 4.34 19.62 -16.91
CA THR A 57 4.84 18.41 -17.59
C THR A 57 5.38 17.41 -16.58
N GLY A 58 5.15 16.12 -16.82
CA GLY A 58 5.67 15.03 -16.01
C GLY A 58 4.56 14.25 -15.30
N PRO A 59 4.92 13.31 -14.40
CA PRO A 59 3.95 12.42 -13.75
C PRO A 59 2.84 13.18 -13.02
N VAL A 60 3.18 14.31 -12.39
CA VAL A 60 2.25 15.14 -11.60
C VAL A 60 1.21 15.88 -12.46
N SER A 61 1.44 16.00 -13.77
CA SER A 61 0.50 16.62 -14.71
C SER A 61 -0.57 15.67 -15.27
N GLY A 62 -0.43 14.35 -15.04
CA GLY A 62 -1.38 13.35 -15.52
C GLY A 62 -2.69 13.35 -14.72
N PRO A 63 -3.85 13.15 -15.35
CA PRO A 63 -5.14 13.08 -14.64
C PRO A 63 -5.23 11.87 -13.69
N GLU A 64 -4.40 10.86 -13.90
CA GLU A 64 -4.35 9.61 -13.13
C GLU A 64 -3.42 9.71 -11.91
N TYR A 65 -2.64 10.80 -11.81
CA TYR A 65 -1.69 11.00 -10.73
C TYR A 65 -2.41 11.23 -9.39
N MET A 66 -2.08 10.41 -8.39
CA MET A 66 -2.59 10.52 -7.03
C MET A 66 -1.43 10.75 -6.06
N ASN A 67 -1.66 11.62 -5.07
CA ASN A 67 -0.67 11.87 -4.02
C ASN A 67 -0.50 10.65 -3.12
N ALA A 68 0.73 10.35 -2.72
CA ALA A 68 1.06 9.17 -1.92
C ALA A 68 0.58 9.23 -0.45
N VAL A 69 0.26 10.43 0.06
CA VAL A 69 -0.12 10.62 1.46
C VAL A 69 -1.64 10.55 1.58
N PRO A 70 -2.20 9.45 2.11
CA PRO A 70 -3.64 9.35 2.33
C PRO A 70 -4.07 10.28 3.46
N LYS A 71 -5.34 10.72 3.45
CA LYS A 71 -5.88 11.45 4.59
C LYS A 71 -6.05 10.50 5.78
N ALA A 72 -5.84 11.01 6.99
CA ALA A 72 -6.05 10.25 8.22
C ALA A 72 -7.50 9.75 8.39
N THR A 73 -8.47 10.41 7.74
CA THR A 73 -9.88 10.01 7.72
C THR A 73 -10.19 8.89 6.72
N GLU A 74 -9.30 8.63 5.76
CA GLU A 74 -9.54 7.68 4.65
C GLU A 74 -8.81 6.36 4.91
N TYR A 75 -7.58 6.42 5.40
CA TYR A 75 -6.77 5.24 5.70
C TYR A 75 -6.93 4.82 7.16
N ARG A 76 -7.31 3.55 7.38
CA ARG A 76 -7.39 2.93 8.73
C ARG A 76 -8.31 3.69 9.69
N ILE A 77 -9.55 3.93 9.24
CA ILE A 77 -10.64 4.55 10.02
C ILE A 77 -10.81 3.87 11.39
N PHE A 78 -10.64 2.56 11.43
CA PHE A 78 -10.66 1.76 12.63
C PHE A 78 -9.27 1.20 12.94
N CYS A 79 -8.92 1.12 14.23
CA CYS A 79 -7.73 0.39 14.66
C CYS A 79 -7.90 -1.11 14.32
N PRO A 80 -6.85 -1.83 13.88
CA PRO A 80 -6.94 -3.27 13.58
C PRO A 80 -7.38 -4.13 14.77
N ALA A 81 -7.19 -3.66 16.00
CA ALA A 81 -7.68 -4.33 17.20
C ALA A 81 -9.15 -3.99 17.55
N ASN A 82 -9.75 -3.00 16.87
CA ASN A 82 -11.11 -2.50 17.12
C ASN A 82 -11.91 -2.44 15.81
N VAL A 83 -12.06 -3.59 15.16
CA VAL A 83 -12.88 -3.74 13.96
C VAL A 83 -14.35 -3.87 14.40
N PRO A 84 -15.30 -3.14 13.79
CA PRO A 84 -16.71 -3.17 14.20
C PRO A 84 -17.38 -4.53 13.96
N GLU A 85 -16.83 -5.32 13.03
CA GLU A 85 -17.35 -6.63 12.65
C GLU A 85 -16.59 -7.75 13.35
N LYS A 86 -17.34 -8.79 13.75
CA LYS A 86 -16.75 -10.02 14.26
C LYS A 86 -16.43 -10.95 13.10
N ALA A 87 -15.14 -11.12 12.80
CA ALA A 87 -14.70 -12.08 11.80
C ALA A 87 -14.99 -13.53 12.24
N ILE A 88 -15.61 -14.32 11.36
CA ILE A 88 -15.78 -15.77 11.51
C ILE A 88 -14.92 -16.42 10.44
N VAL A 89 -13.75 -16.93 10.83
CA VAL A 89 -12.85 -17.62 9.91
C VAL A 89 -13.25 -19.09 9.86
N PRO A 90 -13.65 -19.63 8.69
CA PRO A 90 -14.01 -21.04 8.58
C PRO A 90 -12.76 -21.92 8.73
N THR A 91 -12.85 -22.94 9.59
CA THR A 91 -11.74 -23.88 9.84
C THR A 91 -11.85 -25.15 8.99
N SER A 92 -13.07 -25.57 8.66
CA SER A 92 -13.36 -26.86 8.02
C SER A 92 -14.57 -26.74 7.11
N GLU A 93 -14.56 -27.52 6.02
CA GLU A 93 -15.72 -27.66 5.15
C GLU A 93 -16.91 -28.30 5.89
N PRO A 94 -18.15 -27.85 5.63
CA PRO A 94 -19.35 -28.28 6.36
C PRO A 94 -19.60 -29.80 6.27
N GLU A 95 -19.22 -30.42 5.16
CA GLU A 95 -19.34 -31.87 4.95
C GLU A 95 -18.49 -32.68 5.95
N THR A 96 -17.34 -32.12 6.35
CA THR A 96 -16.37 -32.81 7.23
C THR A 96 -16.54 -32.50 8.72
N VAL A 97 -17.48 -31.61 9.05
CA VAL A 97 -17.80 -31.26 10.44
C VAL A 97 -18.51 -32.43 11.12
N PHE A 98 -19.48 -33.04 10.43
CA PHE A 98 -20.27 -34.15 10.97
C PHE A 98 -19.74 -35.51 10.51
N ASP A 99 -19.29 -35.66 9.25
CA ASP A 99 -18.61 -36.88 8.79
C ASP A 99 -17.11 -36.79 9.06
N ILE A 100 -16.71 -37.16 10.28
CA ILE A 100 -15.33 -36.99 10.78
C ILE A 100 -14.37 -38.12 10.37
N LYS A 101 -14.74 -38.98 9.41
CA LYS A 101 -13.88 -40.09 8.96
C LYS A 101 -12.54 -39.55 8.46
N TYR A 102 -11.48 -39.85 9.20
CA TYR A 102 -10.15 -39.32 8.90
C TYR A 102 -9.42 -40.12 7.81
N TYR A 103 -9.54 -41.45 7.79
CA TYR A 103 -8.75 -42.30 6.89
C TYR A 103 -9.02 -42.05 5.40
N SER A 104 -10.25 -41.65 5.04
CA SER A 104 -10.60 -41.26 3.66
C SER A 104 -10.02 -39.90 3.27
N ARG A 105 -9.82 -39.00 4.24
CA ARG A 105 -9.27 -37.65 4.06
C ARG A 105 -7.75 -37.59 4.20
N ASP A 106 -7.11 -38.59 4.81
CA ASP A 106 -5.68 -38.62 5.10
C ASP A 106 -4.82 -38.70 3.82
N GLN A 107 -4.52 -37.56 3.22
CA GLN A 107 -3.63 -37.46 2.05
C GLN A 107 -2.15 -37.66 2.41
N GLY A 108 -1.77 -37.50 3.68
CA GLY A 108 -0.37 -37.62 4.11
C GLY A 108 0.12 -39.07 4.08
N ARG A 109 -0.75 -40.01 4.48
CA ARG A 109 -0.45 -41.46 4.50
C ARG A 109 -1.01 -42.21 3.30
N ASN A 110 -2.09 -41.72 2.68
CA ASN A 110 -2.71 -42.35 1.51
C ASN A 110 -1.89 -42.11 0.23
N ARG A 111 -0.64 -42.57 0.24
CA ARG A 111 0.25 -42.57 -0.92
C ARG A 111 0.56 -44.00 -1.33
N PRO A 112 0.73 -44.28 -2.63
CA PRO A 112 1.11 -45.61 -3.07
C PRO A 112 2.44 -46.03 -2.42
N PRO A 113 2.59 -47.31 -2.03
CA PRO A 113 3.82 -47.79 -1.43
C PRO A 113 4.99 -47.71 -2.41
N ILE A 114 6.20 -47.48 -1.89
CA ILE A 114 7.42 -47.38 -2.70
C ILE A 114 7.71 -48.73 -3.35
N ARG A 115 7.68 -48.78 -4.67
CA ARG A 115 8.02 -49.97 -5.47
C ARG A 115 9.47 -49.88 -5.93
N ARG A 116 10.34 -50.76 -5.40
CA ARG A 116 11.75 -50.86 -5.83
C ARG A 116 11.94 -52.11 -6.68
N LYS A 117 12.52 -51.97 -7.87
CA LYS A 117 12.89 -53.07 -8.76
C LYS A 117 14.39 -52.96 -9.08
N ILE A 118 15.10 -54.08 -9.01
CA ILE A 118 16.52 -54.14 -9.36
C ILE A 118 16.61 -54.52 -10.85
N LEU A 119 17.27 -53.69 -11.65
CA LEU A 119 17.51 -53.97 -13.06
C LEU A 119 18.89 -54.60 -13.23
N LYS A 120 18.95 -55.77 -13.87
CA LYS A 120 20.22 -56.41 -14.24
C LYS A 120 20.61 -56.02 -15.67
N LYS A 121 21.87 -56.31 -16.05
CA LYS A 121 22.38 -56.06 -17.40
C LYS A 121 21.48 -56.65 -18.49
N ALA A 122 21.01 -57.88 -18.31
CA ALA A 122 20.13 -58.56 -19.27
C ALA A 122 18.79 -57.82 -19.48
N ASP A 123 18.23 -57.24 -18.43
CA ASP A 123 16.97 -56.48 -18.52
C ASP A 123 17.18 -55.17 -19.29
N VAL A 124 18.32 -54.51 -19.07
CA VAL A 124 18.71 -53.28 -19.77
C VAL A 124 18.96 -53.53 -21.25
N GLU A 125 19.71 -54.59 -21.60
CA GLU A 125 19.96 -54.97 -23.00
C GLU A 125 18.66 -55.32 -23.73
N LYS A 126 17.70 -55.93 -23.04
CA LYS A 126 16.36 -56.20 -23.58
C LYS A 126 15.60 -54.91 -23.84
N MET A 127 15.53 -53.99 -22.87
CA MET A 127 14.86 -52.70 -23.04
C MET A 127 15.46 -51.90 -24.21
N MET A 128 16.79 -51.86 -24.33
CA MET A 128 17.48 -51.17 -25.43
C MET A 128 17.13 -51.75 -26.81
N LYS A 129 16.94 -53.07 -26.91
CA LYS A 129 16.52 -53.72 -28.16
C LYS A 129 15.06 -53.45 -28.50
N GLU A 130 14.20 -53.25 -27.49
CA GLU A 130 12.76 -53.01 -27.66
C GLU A 130 12.45 -51.52 -27.90
N THR A 131 13.24 -50.60 -27.35
CA THR A 131 13.03 -49.15 -27.49
C THR A 131 13.38 -48.66 -28.89
N ASN A 132 12.41 -48.06 -29.59
CA ASN A 132 12.60 -47.26 -30.79
C ASN A 132 12.00 -45.88 -30.53
N PHE A 133 12.62 -44.82 -31.02
CA PHE A 133 12.17 -43.44 -30.78
C PHE A 133 11.36 -42.91 -31.95
N ASP A 134 10.13 -42.50 -31.68
CA ASP A 134 9.32 -41.63 -32.53
C ASP A 134 9.52 -40.15 -32.12
N VAL A 135 9.10 -39.22 -32.98
CA VAL A 135 9.14 -37.77 -32.70
C VAL A 135 8.38 -37.40 -31.41
N ASN A 136 7.34 -38.16 -31.06
CA ASN A 136 6.54 -37.91 -29.85
C ASN A 136 7.19 -38.38 -28.54
N ASP A 137 8.24 -39.20 -28.60
CA ASP A 137 8.94 -39.73 -27.42
C ASP A 137 9.91 -38.72 -26.80
N PHE A 138 10.23 -37.65 -27.53
CA PHE A 138 11.11 -36.59 -27.04
C PHE A 138 10.37 -35.65 -26.08
N PRO A 139 11.01 -35.22 -24.98
CA PRO A 139 10.42 -34.26 -24.06
C PRO A 139 10.12 -32.96 -24.81
N ARG A 140 8.88 -32.47 -24.66
CA ARG A 140 8.46 -31.24 -25.33
C ARG A 140 9.25 -30.06 -24.78
N PRO A 141 9.89 -29.24 -25.65
CA PRO A 141 10.56 -28.04 -25.19
C PRO A 141 9.52 -27.05 -24.63
N TYR A 142 9.85 -26.41 -23.51
CA TYR A 142 9.08 -25.28 -23.00
C TYR A 142 9.50 -24.02 -23.77
N LEU A 143 8.87 -23.78 -24.93
CA LEU A 143 9.15 -22.64 -25.79
C LEU A 143 8.33 -21.43 -25.33
N THR A 144 9.01 -20.35 -24.97
CA THR A 144 8.38 -19.05 -24.74
C THR A 144 8.34 -18.27 -26.06
N ALA A 145 7.19 -17.70 -26.39
CA ALA A 145 7.08 -16.82 -27.54
C ALA A 145 7.83 -15.51 -27.26
N LYS A 146 8.51 -14.96 -28.27
CA LYS A 146 8.97 -13.56 -28.22
C LYS A 146 7.75 -12.70 -28.48
N ALA A 147 7.21 -12.08 -27.42
CA ALA A 147 6.18 -11.08 -27.53
C ALA A 147 6.83 -9.70 -27.44
N GLU A 148 6.34 -8.76 -28.25
CA GLU A 148 6.60 -7.33 -28.04
C GLU A 148 5.54 -6.85 -27.04
N GLU A 149 5.99 -6.40 -25.88
CA GLU A 149 5.12 -5.91 -24.82
C GLU A 149 4.82 -4.42 -25.07
N ASP A 150 3.55 -4.06 -24.95
CA ASP A 150 3.08 -2.67 -25.02
C ASP A 150 2.45 -2.28 -23.67
N ASP A 151 2.83 -1.11 -23.18
CA ASP A 151 2.59 -0.63 -21.81
C ASP A 151 1.09 -0.61 -21.44
N ASN A 152 0.22 -0.34 -22.42
CA ASN A 152 -1.24 -0.22 -22.20
C ASN A 152 -2.06 -1.31 -22.89
N ALA A 153 -1.43 -2.38 -23.40
CA ALA A 153 -2.12 -3.41 -24.18
C ALA A 153 -3.13 -4.24 -23.37
N ILE A 154 -2.84 -4.50 -22.09
CA ILE A 154 -3.74 -5.28 -21.22
C ILE A 154 -4.73 -4.34 -20.55
N SER A 155 -6.00 -4.42 -20.97
CA SER A 155 -7.12 -3.68 -20.35
C SER A 155 -6.87 -2.16 -20.28
N GLY A 156 -6.14 -1.61 -21.26
CA GLY A 156 -5.80 -0.18 -21.30
C GLY A 156 -4.87 0.26 -20.17
N GLY A 157 -4.07 -0.64 -19.59
CA GLY A 157 -3.21 -0.38 -18.43
C GLY A 157 -3.89 -0.57 -17.07
N TYR A 158 -5.19 -0.90 -17.03
CA TYR A 158 -5.99 -1.00 -15.81
C TYR A 158 -6.65 -2.37 -15.65
N GLN A 159 -6.24 -3.14 -14.64
CA GLN A 159 -6.89 -4.42 -14.30
C GLN A 159 -7.90 -4.21 -13.17
N LYS A 160 -9.14 -4.66 -13.41
CA LYS A 160 -10.21 -4.69 -12.39
C LYS A 160 -10.04 -5.82 -11.40
#